data_AF-A0A2A3J5M1-F1
#
_entry.id   AF-A0A2A3J5M1-F1
#
_cell.length_a   1.000
_cell.length_b   1.000
_cell.length_c   1.000
_cell.angle_alpha   90.00
_cell.angle_beta   90.00
_cell.angle_gamma   90.00
#
_symmetry.space_group_name_H-M   'P 1'
#
loop_
_entity.id
_entity.type
_entity.pdbx_description
1 polymer ?
#
loop_
_entity_poly.entity_id
_entity_poly.type
_entity_poly.pdbx_seq_one_letter_code
_entity_poly.pdbx_strand_id
1 'polypeptide(L)'
;MGGNGGSGTNADKRPNELLGSWFVRSGWSKGELARQVNRRARQLGANHISTDTSRVRRWLDGENPREPIPRILSELFSERFGCVVAVEDLGLRAAHQSPSVSGVDLPWTGPQTVALISEYSRSDLMLARRGFLGSSLALAAGPALIEPMQRWLVPSPAAPQEEPESPAAARRPGRLSQPELDLLESTTVMFRQWDAQCGGGLRRKAVVGQLHEVTDLLQEPQPGATSKRLFKVAAELAELAGWMSYDVGLQPTAQKYFVLALHAAKEAGDKPLGSYILSSMSRQMIHLGRPDDALELIHLAQYGSRDCASPRTQAMLYAMEARAYANMGQPGKCKRAVRMAEDSFEDVHEWDDPDPDWIRFFSLAELHGENSHSYRDLAYVAGRSPTYASLAEPLMQQAVDLFAKDGEHQRSYALNLIGMATVHLLRREPEQSAVLAKDAMAIAKKVRSERVNTRIRKTVDTAVRDFGDLAEVVDLTEQLAADLPETAEAV
;
A
#
# COMPACT_ATOMS: atom_id res chain seq x y z
N MET A 1 -0.94 37.18 -57.43
CA MET A 1 -2.01 36.77 -56.49
C MET A 1 -1.49 35.51 -55.81
N GLY A 2 -0.75 35.58 -54.70
CA GLY A 2 -1.25 35.83 -53.34
C GLY A 2 -2.16 34.65 -52.95
N GLY A 3 -1.87 33.75 -52.01
CA GLY A 3 -1.03 33.79 -50.81
C GLY A 3 -1.89 33.25 -49.65
N ASN A 4 -1.43 32.21 -48.96
CA ASN A 4 -1.70 31.85 -47.55
C ASN A 4 -1.06 30.49 -47.29
N GLY A 5 -0.13 30.28 -46.35
CA GLY A 5 0.01 30.95 -45.06
C GLY A 5 -0.37 29.95 -43.97
N GLY A 6 0.62 29.22 -43.45
CA GLY A 6 0.44 28.20 -42.42
C GLY A 6 1.75 27.96 -41.67
N SER A 7 2.16 28.96 -40.92
CA SER A 7 3.31 28.98 -40.01
C SER A 7 3.12 27.98 -38.85
N GLY A 8 3.88 26.90 -38.86
CA GLY A 8 4.13 26.08 -37.68
C GLY A 8 5.18 26.77 -36.81
N THR A 9 4.73 27.29 -35.67
CA THR A 9 5.53 27.95 -34.63
C THR A 9 6.68 27.06 -34.15
N ASN A 10 7.92 27.52 -34.32
CA ASN A 10 9.08 27.03 -33.57
C ASN A 10 8.84 27.38 -32.09
N ALA A 11 8.42 26.40 -31.30
CA ALA A 11 8.44 26.52 -29.85
C ALA A 11 9.90 26.70 -29.42
N ASP A 12 10.18 27.74 -28.65
CA ASP A 12 11.51 28.08 -28.13
C ASP A 12 12.19 26.86 -27.52
N LYS A 13 13.20 26.32 -28.21
CA LYS A 13 14.07 25.26 -27.67
C LYS A 13 14.96 25.88 -26.59
N ARG A 14 14.52 25.79 -25.34
CA ARG A 14 15.37 26.11 -24.19
C ARG A 14 16.42 25.01 -24.04
N PRO A 15 17.72 25.34 -23.91
CA PRO A 15 18.76 24.36 -23.62
C PRO A 15 18.43 23.53 -22.38
N ASN A 16 18.83 22.26 -22.37
CA ASN A 16 18.70 21.41 -21.20
C ASN A 16 19.85 21.72 -20.22
N GLU A 17 19.64 22.71 -19.35
CA GLU A 17 20.64 23.18 -18.39
C GLU A 17 21.07 22.09 -17.40
N LEU A 18 20.15 21.18 -17.04
CA LEU A 18 20.43 20.05 -16.14
C LEU A 18 21.38 19.04 -16.79
N LEU A 19 21.05 18.52 -17.98
CA LEU A 19 21.97 17.65 -18.72
C LEU A 19 23.28 18.36 -19.03
N GLY A 20 23.24 19.66 -19.34
CA GLY A 20 24.41 20.49 -19.55
C GLY A 20 25.36 20.51 -18.35
N SER A 21 24.84 20.72 -17.15
CA SER A 21 25.61 20.72 -15.90
C SER A 21 26.31 19.37 -15.64
N TRP A 22 25.56 18.27 -15.74
CA TRP A 22 26.11 16.92 -15.57
C TRP A 22 27.14 16.57 -16.64
N PHE A 23 26.88 16.94 -17.89
CA PHE A 23 27.79 16.74 -19.00
C PHE A 23 29.12 17.48 -18.78
N VAL A 24 29.10 18.76 -18.39
CA VAL A 24 30.32 19.53 -18.11
C VAL A 24 31.09 18.93 -16.95
N ARG A 25 30.42 18.57 -15.85
CA ARG A 25 31.06 17.95 -14.67
C ARG A 25 31.70 16.60 -14.98
N SER A 26 31.20 15.88 -15.98
CA SER A 26 31.68 14.52 -16.29
C SER A 26 33.06 14.51 -16.94
N GLY A 27 33.45 15.63 -17.55
CA GLY A 27 34.66 15.77 -18.35
C GLY A 27 34.61 15.05 -19.70
N TRP A 28 33.48 14.47 -20.09
CA TRP A 28 33.35 13.78 -21.38
C TRP A 28 33.27 14.75 -22.55
N SER A 29 33.94 14.40 -23.65
CA SER A 29 33.62 15.02 -24.94
C SER A 29 32.28 14.50 -25.48
N LYS A 30 31.61 15.25 -26.35
CA LYS A 30 30.34 14.81 -26.99
C LYS A 30 30.51 13.46 -27.71
N GLY A 31 31.69 13.23 -28.31
CA GLY A 31 32.01 11.99 -29.01
C GLY A 31 32.32 10.83 -28.07
N GLU A 32 32.77 11.11 -26.85
CA GLU A 32 32.96 10.11 -25.81
C GLU A 32 31.65 9.66 -25.20
N LEU A 33 30.75 10.61 -24.87
CA LEU A 33 29.40 10.28 -24.43
C LEU A 33 28.64 9.46 -25.48
N ALA A 34 28.71 9.86 -26.76
CA ALA A 34 28.10 9.10 -27.85
C ALA A 34 28.64 7.65 -27.93
N ARG A 35 29.96 7.46 -27.78
CA ARG A 35 30.58 6.12 -27.77
C ARG A 35 30.14 5.28 -26.58
N GLN A 36 30.01 5.88 -25.40
CA GLN A 36 29.54 5.17 -24.20
C GLN A 36 28.07 4.77 -24.31
N VAL A 37 27.22 5.68 -24.81
CA VAL A 37 25.80 5.37 -25.10
C VAL A 37 25.68 4.21 -26.07
N ASN A 38 26.44 4.21 -27.17
CA ASN A 38 26.44 3.11 -28.13
C ASN A 38 26.95 1.80 -27.53
N ARG A 39 27.95 1.84 -26.64
CA ARG A 39 28.47 0.66 -25.95
C ARG A 39 27.41 0.05 -25.03
N ARG A 40 26.77 0.87 -24.20
CA ARG A 40 25.70 0.41 -23.28
C ARG A 40 24.46 -0.07 -24.04
N ALA A 41 24.09 0.61 -25.13
CA ALA A 41 23.01 0.16 -26.01
C ALA A 41 23.24 -1.26 -26.56
N ARG A 42 24.46 -1.59 -26.98
CA ARG A 42 24.80 -2.95 -27.44
C ARG A 42 24.75 -3.98 -26.31
N GLN A 43 25.18 -3.62 -25.10
CA GLN A 43 25.09 -4.50 -23.92
C GLN A 43 23.63 -4.81 -23.56
N LEU A 44 22.71 -3.87 -23.79
CA LEU A 44 21.27 -4.03 -23.59
C LEU A 44 20.54 -4.68 -24.79
N GLY A 45 21.26 -5.17 -25.81
CA GLY A 45 20.67 -5.77 -27.02
C GLY A 45 20.03 -4.78 -27.99
N ALA A 46 20.12 -3.47 -27.73
CA ALA A 46 19.56 -2.41 -28.56
C ALA A 46 20.52 -2.01 -29.71
N ASN A 47 20.85 -2.97 -30.57
CA ASN A 47 21.84 -2.81 -31.65
C ASN A 47 21.44 -1.80 -32.74
N HIS A 48 20.16 -1.42 -32.80
CA HIS A 48 19.64 -0.41 -33.74
C HIS A 48 19.99 1.02 -33.34
N ILE A 49 20.57 1.24 -32.15
CA ILE A 49 20.94 2.55 -31.64
C ILE A 49 22.33 2.94 -32.14
N SER A 50 22.38 4.06 -32.86
CA SER A 50 23.61 4.71 -33.28
C SER A 50 23.55 6.21 -32.94
N THR A 51 24.27 6.57 -31.89
CA THR A 51 24.43 7.93 -31.38
C THR A 51 25.73 8.52 -31.88
N ASP A 52 25.70 9.78 -32.31
CA ASP A 52 26.85 10.57 -32.73
C ASP A 52 26.95 11.89 -31.93
N THR A 53 27.98 12.69 -32.23
CA THR A 53 28.19 14.01 -31.60
C THR A 53 27.02 14.96 -31.84
N SER A 54 26.34 14.84 -32.98
CA SER A 54 25.19 15.67 -33.37
C SER A 54 23.97 15.36 -32.51
N ARG A 55 23.69 14.08 -32.23
CA ARG A 55 22.62 13.63 -31.32
C ARG A 55 22.85 14.16 -29.90
N VAL A 56 24.06 14.01 -29.37
CA VAL A 56 24.42 14.52 -28.05
C VAL A 56 24.24 16.03 -27.96
N ARG A 57 24.62 16.77 -29.01
CA ARG A 57 24.38 18.21 -29.08
C ARG A 57 22.88 18.53 -29.02
N ARG A 58 22.04 17.83 -29.77
CA ARG A 58 20.59 18.06 -29.76
C ARG A 58 19.99 17.83 -28.37
N TRP A 59 20.46 16.83 -27.62
CA TRP A 59 19.99 16.59 -26.26
C TRP A 59 20.34 17.73 -25.30
N LEU A 60 21.57 18.25 -25.41
CA LEU A 60 22.01 19.44 -24.67
C LEU A 60 21.21 20.69 -25.06
N ASP A 61 20.83 20.79 -26.34
CA ASP A 61 19.99 21.88 -26.87
C ASP A 61 18.49 21.73 -26.52
N GLY A 62 18.11 20.74 -25.69
CA GLY A 62 16.75 20.56 -25.18
C GLY A 62 15.91 19.49 -25.87
N GLU A 63 16.46 18.74 -26.83
CA GLU A 63 15.75 17.63 -27.48
C GLU A 63 15.69 16.41 -26.56
N ASN A 64 14.50 15.96 -26.20
CA ASN A 64 14.35 14.76 -25.38
C ASN A 64 14.54 13.49 -26.22
N PRO A 65 15.52 12.62 -25.93
CA PRO A 65 15.71 11.40 -26.70
C PRO A 65 14.62 10.36 -26.40
N ARG A 66 14.40 9.45 -27.36
CA ARG A 66 13.50 8.30 -27.19
C ARG A 66 14.19 7.19 -26.40
N GLU A 67 13.39 6.33 -25.75
CA GLU A 67 13.88 5.11 -25.11
C GLU A 67 14.71 4.25 -26.07
N PRO A 68 15.76 3.55 -25.57
CA PRO A 68 16.23 3.46 -24.18
C PRO A 68 17.25 4.53 -23.76
N ILE A 69 17.43 5.60 -24.54
CA ILE A 69 18.52 6.57 -24.35
C ILE A 69 18.46 7.33 -23.02
N PRO A 70 17.31 7.85 -22.53
CA PRO A 70 17.26 8.54 -21.24
C PRO A 70 17.78 7.66 -20.09
N ARG A 71 17.38 6.38 -20.07
CA ARG A 71 17.88 5.37 -19.12
C ARG A 71 19.37 5.13 -19.25
N ILE A 72 19.88 4.97 -20.47
CA ILE A 72 21.32 4.79 -20.71
C ILE A 72 22.12 5.99 -20.20
N LEU A 73 21.63 7.22 -20.42
CA LEU A 73 22.30 8.43 -19.92
C LEU A 73 22.32 8.47 -18.38
N SER A 74 21.19 8.19 -17.74
CA SER A 74 21.10 8.08 -16.27
C SER A 74 22.10 7.07 -15.71
N GLU A 75 22.18 5.87 -16.29
CA GLU A 75 23.13 4.84 -15.86
C GLU A 75 24.59 5.26 -16.04
N LEU A 76 24.93 5.85 -17.20
CA LEU A 76 26.30 6.29 -17.48
C LEU A 76 26.75 7.41 -16.54
N PHE A 77 25.92 8.42 -16.32
CA PHE A 77 26.26 9.50 -15.39
C PHE A 77 26.31 9.00 -13.94
N SER A 78 25.43 8.07 -13.55
CA SER A 78 25.48 7.47 -12.22
C SER A 78 26.78 6.72 -11.97
N GLU A 79 27.21 5.91 -12.95
CA GLU A 79 28.49 5.18 -12.91
C GLU A 79 29.69 6.14 -12.85
N ARG A 80 29.63 7.25 -13.59
CA ARG A 80 30.71 8.24 -13.67
C ARG A 80 30.94 8.99 -12.36
N PHE A 81 29.88 9.32 -11.63
CA PHE A 81 29.97 10.15 -10.43
C PHE A 81 29.88 9.37 -9.11
N GLY A 82 29.59 8.06 -9.17
CA GLY A 82 29.44 7.23 -7.97
C GLY A 82 28.24 7.61 -7.10
N CYS A 83 27.30 8.39 -7.64
CA CYS A 83 26.03 8.74 -7.04
C CYS A 83 24.91 8.56 -8.07
N VAL A 84 23.67 8.33 -7.63
CA VAL A 84 22.54 8.14 -8.55
C VAL A 84 22.21 9.48 -9.21
N VAL A 85 22.09 9.46 -10.54
CA VAL A 85 21.64 10.58 -11.37
C VAL A 85 20.38 10.11 -12.11
N ALA A 86 19.20 10.54 -11.67
CA ALA A 86 17.93 10.13 -12.28
C ALA A 86 17.73 10.74 -13.67
N VAL A 87 16.75 10.23 -14.44
CA VAL A 87 16.43 10.75 -15.78
C VAL A 87 15.94 12.21 -15.68
N GLU A 88 15.20 12.50 -14.62
CA GLU A 88 14.65 13.80 -14.26
C GLU A 88 15.76 14.77 -13.83
N ASP A 89 16.80 14.29 -13.13
CA ASP A 89 17.98 15.08 -12.75
C ASP A 89 18.82 15.50 -13.95
N LEU A 90 18.68 14.80 -15.07
CA LEU A 90 19.24 15.18 -16.37
C LEU A 90 18.31 16.10 -17.16
N GLY A 91 17.16 16.51 -16.62
CA GLY A 91 16.16 17.30 -17.34
C GLY A 91 15.54 16.58 -18.54
N LEU A 92 15.62 15.25 -18.58
CA LEU A 92 15.01 14.42 -19.62
C LEU A 92 13.65 13.91 -19.14
N ARG A 93 12.73 13.66 -20.07
CA ARG A 93 11.45 13.02 -19.73
C ARG A 93 11.55 11.53 -19.99
N ALA A 94 11.31 10.72 -18.96
CA ALA A 94 10.97 9.31 -19.16
C ALA A 94 9.72 9.22 -20.06
N ALA A 95 9.65 8.22 -20.94
CA ALA A 95 8.43 8.01 -21.73
C ALA A 95 7.22 7.83 -20.80
N HIS A 96 6.08 8.43 -21.16
CA HIS A 96 4.79 8.15 -20.53
C HIS A 96 4.59 6.64 -20.56
N GLN A 97 4.65 6.00 -19.39
CA GLN A 97 4.49 4.56 -19.28
C GLN A 97 3.03 4.21 -19.58
N SER A 98 2.81 3.21 -20.45
CA SER A 98 1.48 2.64 -20.62
C SER A 98 0.97 2.11 -19.27
N PRO A 99 -0.33 2.17 -18.98
CA PRO A 99 -0.92 1.71 -17.72
C PRO A 99 -0.61 0.23 -17.39
N SER A 100 -0.12 -0.56 -18.35
CA SER A 100 0.35 -1.93 -18.17
C SER A 100 1.66 -2.08 -17.35
N VAL A 101 2.31 -0.98 -16.94
CA VAL A 101 3.57 -1.00 -16.15
C VAL A 101 3.37 -0.49 -14.70
N SER A 102 2.12 -0.35 -14.23
CA SER A 102 1.83 -0.04 -12.81
C SER A 102 2.28 -1.16 -11.84
N GLY A 103 2.71 -2.32 -12.37
CA GLY A 103 3.05 -3.49 -11.58
C GLY A 103 1.83 -4.16 -10.93
N VAL A 104 0.61 -3.73 -11.26
CA VAL A 104 -0.66 -4.27 -10.74
C VAL A 104 -1.33 -5.22 -11.72
N ASP A 105 -1.16 -5.01 -13.04
CA ASP A 105 -1.63 -5.95 -14.06
C ASP A 105 -0.64 -7.11 -14.24
N LEU A 106 -0.72 -8.08 -13.31
CA LEU A 106 0.13 -9.25 -13.28
C LEU A 106 -0.62 -10.46 -13.84
N PRO A 107 0.07 -11.39 -14.51
CA PRO A 107 -0.59 -12.59 -15.01
C PRO A 107 -0.94 -13.54 -13.84
N TRP A 108 -2.18 -14.01 -13.83
CA TRP A 108 -2.81 -14.75 -12.73
C TRP A 108 -2.54 -16.25 -12.84
N THR A 109 -1.29 -16.65 -12.61
CA THR A 109 -0.88 -18.06 -12.53
C THR A 109 0.05 -18.29 -11.35
N GLY A 110 0.00 -19.49 -10.76
CA GLY A 110 0.88 -19.91 -9.66
C GLY A 110 2.36 -19.64 -9.91
N PRO A 111 2.97 -20.16 -11.00
CA PRO A 111 4.40 -19.96 -11.26
C PRO A 111 4.81 -18.48 -11.40
N GLN A 112 3.97 -17.65 -12.02
CA GLN A 112 4.26 -16.23 -12.16
C GLN A 112 4.09 -15.48 -10.83
N THR A 113 3.06 -15.84 -10.05
CA THR A 113 2.85 -15.31 -8.70
C THR A 113 4.09 -15.56 -7.83
N VAL A 114 4.61 -16.79 -7.82
CA VAL A 114 5.83 -17.17 -7.09
C VAL A 114 7.04 -16.37 -7.57
N ALA A 115 7.25 -16.26 -8.89
CA ALA A 115 8.37 -15.51 -9.45
C ALA A 115 8.32 -14.02 -9.04
N LEU A 116 7.15 -13.40 -9.10
CA LEU A 116 6.94 -11.98 -8.77
C LEU A 116 7.12 -11.69 -7.28
N ILE A 117 6.62 -12.58 -6.40
CA ILE A 117 6.86 -12.45 -4.95
C ILE A 117 8.35 -12.60 -4.64
N SER A 118 9.04 -13.56 -5.26
CA SER A 118 10.47 -13.80 -5.03
C SER A 118 11.32 -12.62 -5.49
N GLU A 119 11.05 -12.08 -6.68
CA GLU A 119 11.75 -10.91 -7.21
C GLU A 119 11.52 -9.67 -6.33
N TYR A 120 10.27 -9.42 -5.94
CA TYR A 120 9.92 -8.23 -5.18
C TYR A 120 10.44 -8.28 -3.73
N SER A 121 10.26 -9.40 -3.03
CA SER A 121 10.72 -9.55 -1.65
C SER A 121 12.26 -9.52 -1.55
N ARG A 122 12.97 -10.17 -2.47
CA ARG A 122 14.43 -10.09 -2.57
C ARG A 122 14.91 -8.66 -2.81
N SER A 123 14.27 -7.95 -3.74
CA SER A 123 14.61 -6.55 -4.02
C SER A 123 14.42 -5.71 -2.75
N ASP A 124 13.26 -5.78 -2.12
CA ASP A 124 12.95 -5.03 -0.91
C ASP A 124 13.95 -5.29 0.25
N LEU A 125 14.39 -6.54 0.44
CA LEU A 125 15.41 -6.89 1.44
C LEU A 125 16.80 -6.32 1.13
N MET A 126 17.23 -6.38 -0.14
CA MET A 126 18.55 -5.91 -0.57
C MET A 126 18.67 -4.39 -0.57
N LEU A 127 17.55 -3.68 -0.72
CA LEU A 127 17.51 -2.24 -0.97
C LEU A 127 17.55 -1.36 0.27
N ALA A 128 17.51 -1.96 1.46
CA ALA A 128 17.60 -1.24 2.73
C ALA A 128 18.96 -0.57 3.02
N ARG A 129 19.88 -0.50 2.04
CA ARG A 129 21.17 0.21 2.16
C ARG A 129 21.35 1.44 1.27
N ARG A 130 20.49 1.71 0.27
CA ARG A 130 20.50 2.95 -0.54
C ARG A 130 19.40 2.89 -1.61
N GLY A 131 18.27 3.56 -1.37
CA GLY A 131 17.40 4.27 -2.34
C GLY A 131 17.09 3.70 -3.73
N PHE A 132 17.35 2.43 -4.05
CA PHE A 132 17.17 1.87 -5.39
C PHE A 132 15.91 1.02 -5.48
N LEU A 133 14.73 1.59 -5.25
CA LEU A 133 13.55 1.04 -5.93
C LEU A 133 13.72 1.40 -7.40
N GLY A 134 14.27 0.48 -8.19
CA GLY A 134 14.49 0.66 -9.62
C GLY A 134 13.23 1.22 -10.28
N SER A 135 13.35 2.37 -10.94
CA SER A 135 12.32 2.95 -11.81
C SER A 135 10.86 2.78 -11.33
N SER A 136 10.39 3.68 -10.48
CA SER A 136 8.97 4.06 -10.30
C SER A 136 7.98 2.93 -9.92
N LEU A 137 7.99 2.49 -8.65
CA LEU A 137 6.76 1.99 -8.03
C LEU A 137 5.77 3.16 -7.92
N ALA A 138 4.87 3.28 -8.89
CA ALA A 138 3.77 4.23 -8.86
C ALA A 138 2.52 3.58 -8.27
N LEU A 139 1.75 4.33 -7.49
CA LEU A 139 0.43 3.89 -7.04
C LEU A 139 -0.52 3.79 -8.24
N ALA A 140 -1.09 2.61 -8.45
CA ALA A 140 -2.16 2.38 -9.42
C ALA A 140 -3.49 2.95 -8.93
N ALA A 141 -4.32 3.31 -9.91
CA ALA A 141 -5.54 4.06 -9.66
C ALA A 141 -6.64 3.82 -10.69
N GLY A 142 -7.90 3.94 -10.27
CA GLY A 142 -9.04 3.85 -11.18
C GLY A 142 -9.06 2.49 -11.87
N PRO A 143 -9.37 2.46 -13.17
CA PRO A 143 -9.34 1.23 -13.97
C PRO A 143 -8.01 0.47 -13.89
N ALA A 144 -6.88 1.16 -13.80
CA ALA A 144 -5.55 0.52 -13.72
C ALA A 144 -5.32 -0.27 -12.43
N LEU A 145 -6.13 -0.02 -11.39
CA LEU A 145 -6.16 -0.82 -10.16
C LEU A 145 -7.30 -1.83 -10.19
N ILE A 146 -8.52 -1.40 -10.56
CA ILE A 146 -9.73 -2.20 -10.41
C ILE A 146 -9.80 -3.35 -11.44
N GLU A 147 -9.50 -3.10 -12.71
CA GLU A 147 -9.64 -4.11 -13.77
C GLU A 147 -8.75 -5.36 -13.54
N PRO A 148 -7.47 -5.22 -13.13
CA PRO A 148 -6.67 -6.39 -12.76
C PRO A 148 -7.28 -7.16 -11.60
N MET A 149 -7.78 -6.48 -10.56
CA MET A 149 -8.30 -7.12 -9.35
C MET A 149 -9.58 -7.90 -9.60
N GLN A 150 -10.42 -7.47 -10.54
CA GLN A 150 -11.64 -8.22 -10.94
C GLN A 150 -11.33 -9.66 -11.39
N ARG A 151 -10.13 -9.92 -11.93
CA ARG A 151 -9.71 -11.26 -12.36
C ARG A 151 -9.56 -12.22 -11.19
N TRP A 152 -9.52 -11.74 -9.94
CA TRP A 152 -9.61 -12.58 -8.74
C TRP A 152 -10.88 -13.46 -8.75
N LEU A 153 -12.01 -12.94 -9.25
CA LEU A 153 -13.29 -13.67 -9.31
C LEU A 153 -13.32 -14.80 -10.34
N VAL A 154 -12.46 -14.75 -11.36
CA VAL A 154 -12.44 -15.74 -12.44
C VAL A 154 -11.97 -17.08 -11.85
N PRO A 155 -12.72 -18.18 -11.95
CA PRO A 155 -12.24 -19.48 -11.47
C PRO A 155 -10.91 -19.84 -12.13
N SER A 156 -9.91 -20.24 -11.35
CA SER A 156 -8.70 -20.83 -11.94
C SER A 156 -9.10 -22.12 -12.65
N PRO A 157 -8.61 -22.38 -13.88
CA PRO A 157 -8.85 -23.66 -14.53
C PRO A 157 -8.41 -24.77 -13.59
N ALA A 158 -9.28 -25.75 -13.36
CA ALA A 158 -8.96 -26.89 -12.53
C ALA A 158 -7.64 -27.49 -13.04
N ALA A 159 -6.67 -27.69 -12.15
CA ALA A 159 -5.54 -28.53 -12.47
C ALA A 159 -6.12 -29.85 -13.02
N PRO A 160 -5.63 -30.36 -14.16
CA PRO A 160 -6.10 -31.64 -14.68
C PRO A 160 -6.08 -32.64 -13.53
N GLN A 161 -7.21 -33.32 -13.30
CA GLN A 161 -7.33 -34.35 -12.26
C GLN A 161 -6.06 -35.20 -12.32
N GLU A 162 -5.32 -35.26 -11.22
CA GLU A 162 -4.11 -36.07 -11.11
C GLU A 162 -4.50 -37.48 -11.58
N GLU A 163 -4.06 -37.86 -12.78
CA GLU A 163 -4.03 -39.26 -13.17
C GLU A 163 -3.28 -39.97 -12.03
N PRO A 164 -3.79 -41.11 -11.52
CA PRO A 164 -3.23 -41.75 -10.34
C PRO A 164 -1.73 -41.86 -10.52
N GLU A 165 -0.98 -41.18 -9.65
CA GLU A 165 0.47 -41.04 -9.77
C GLU A 165 1.08 -42.40 -10.09
N SER A 166 1.81 -42.49 -11.20
CA SER A 166 2.63 -43.67 -11.45
C SER A 166 3.49 -43.93 -10.20
N PRO A 167 3.54 -45.16 -9.65
CA PRO A 167 4.24 -45.45 -8.38
C PRO A 167 5.75 -45.14 -8.39
N ALA A 168 6.31 -44.75 -9.54
CA ALA A 168 7.67 -44.23 -9.69
C ALA A 168 7.81 -42.72 -9.39
N ALA A 169 6.75 -41.91 -9.56
CA ALA A 169 6.74 -40.47 -9.26
C ALA A 169 6.47 -40.20 -7.77
N ALA A 170 5.65 -41.04 -7.12
CA ALA A 170 5.35 -41.03 -5.69
C ALA A 170 6.57 -41.27 -4.75
N ARG A 171 7.76 -41.51 -5.32
CA ARG A 171 9.01 -41.77 -4.57
C ARG A 171 9.89 -40.55 -4.34
N ARG A 172 9.50 -39.36 -4.83
CA ARG A 172 10.15 -38.12 -4.39
C ARG A 172 9.28 -37.51 -3.30
N PRO A 173 9.59 -37.74 -2.01
CA PRO A 173 8.84 -37.08 -0.94
C PRO A 173 8.88 -35.56 -1.21
N GLY A 174 7.71 -34.93 -1.20
CA GLY A 174 7.64 -33.48 -1.04
C GLY A 174 8.54 -33.13 0.14
N ARG A 175 9.50 -32.22 -0.08
CA ARG A 175 10.59 -32.00 0.87
C ARG A 175 10.11 -31.42 2.20
N LEU A 176 8.96 -30.76 2.18
CA LEU A 176 8.39 -30.13 3.36
C LEU A 176 7.49 -31.10 4.13
N SER A 177 7.87 -31.37 5.37
CA SER A 177 7.09 -32.16 6.30
C SER A 177 5.90 -31.36 6.85
N GLN A 178 4.87 -32.08 7.31
CA GLN A 178 3.71 -31.47 7.96
C GLN A 178 4.09 -30.56 9.15
N PRO A 179 5.00 -30.96 10.08
CA PRO A 179 5.42 -30.09 11.18
C PRO A 179 6.13 -28.82 10.74
N GLU A 180 6.91 -28.85 9.65
CA GLU A 180 7.55 -27.64 9.10
C GLU A 180 6.50 -26.67 8.56
N LEU A 181 5.46 -27.18 7.88
CA LEU A 181 4.37 -26.34 7.40
C LEU A 181 3.54 -25.74 8.54
N ASP A 182 3.24 -26.51 9.59
CA ASP A 182 2.56 -26.02 10.79
C ASP A 182 3.41 -24.94 11.51
N LEU A 183 4.74 -25.06 11.47
CA LEU A 183 5.66 -24.05 11.99
C LEU A 183 5.61 -22.75 11.17
N LEU A 184 5.51 -22.82 9.84
CA LEU A 184 5.37 -21.62 8.99
C LEU A 184 4.04 -20.90 9.26
N GLU A 185 2.96 -21.65 9.42
CA GLU A 185 1.63 -21.10 9.75
C GLU A 185 1.65 -20.41 11.14
N SER A 186 2.19 -21.09 12.16
CA SER A 186 2.30 -20.50 13.52
C SER A 186 3.25 -19.29 13.57
N THR A 187 4.33 -19.29 12.78
CA THR A 187 5.24 -18.14 12.65
C THR A 187 4.51 -16.92 12.06
N THR A 188 3.58 -17.14 11.13
CA THR A 188 2.76 -16.08 10.54
C THR A 188 1.84 -15.43 11.57
N VAL A 189 1.21 -16.25 12.44
CA VAL A 189 0.42 -15.77 13.59
C VAL A 189 1.29 -14.94 14.54
N MET A 190 2.49 -15.43 14.88
CA MET A 190 3.43 -14.71 15.74
C MET A 190 3.82 -13.35 15.16
N PHE A 191 4.05 -13.25 13.84
CA PHE A 191 4.35 -11.98 13.20
C PHE A 191 3.19 -10.98 13.29
N ARG A 192 1.94 -11.42 13.15
CA ARG A 192 0.77 -10.55 13.33
C ARG A 192 0.63 -10.04 14.76
N GLN A 193 0.78 -10.92 15.76
CA GLN A 193 0.77 -10.53 17.17
C GLN A 193 1.87 -9.49 17.48
N TRP A 194 3.06 -9.69 16.92
CA TRP A 194 4.15 -8.73 17.07
C TRP A 194 3.89 -7.39 16.40
N ASP A 195 3.24 -7.37 15.23
CA ASP A 195 2.83 -6.11 14.60
C ASP A 195 1.82 -5.36 15.50
N ALA A 196 0.76 -6.05 15.96
CA ALA A 196 -0.27 -5.48 16.82
C ALA A 196 0.32 -4.75 18.05
N GLN A 197 1.34 -5.35 18.69
CA GLN A 197 1.99 -4.82 19.89
C GLN A 197 2.92 -3.62 19.64
N CYS A 198 3.70 -3.60 18.55
CA CYS A 198 4.91 -2.76 18.47
C CYS A 198 4.95 -1.71 17.34
N GLY A 199 4.07 -1.78 16.33
CA GLY A 199 4.24 -0.94 15.13
C GLY A 199 5.12 -1.58 14.05
N GLY A 200 4.83 -1.29 12.77
CA GLY A 200 5.37 -2.03 11.63
C GLY A 200 6.86 -1.82 11.30
N GLY A 201 7.56 -0.88 11.94
CA GLY A 201 8.89 -0.43 11.48
C GLY A 201 10.02 -1.47 11.50
N LEU A 202 10.43 -1.95 12.68
CA LEU A 202 11.67 -2.73 12.82
C LEU A 202 11.51 -4.19 12.34
N ARG A 203 10.30 -4.73 12.42
CA ARG A 203 10.03 -6.16 12.20
C ARG A 203 9.64 -6.50 10.75
N ARG A 204 9.35 -5.48 9.92
CA ARG A 204 8.94 -5.68 8.51
C ARG A 204 9.92 -6.54 7.72
N LYS A 205 11.23 -6.34 7.92
CA LYS A 205 12.27 -7.14 7.24
C LYS A 205 12.21 -8.62 7.60
N ALA A 206 11.81 -8.97 8.83
CA ALA A 206 11.65 -10.37 9.22
C ALA A 206 10.47 -11.01 8.49
N VAL A 207 9.34 -10.29 8.38
CA VAL A 207 8.17 -10.74 7.61
C VAL A 207 8.51 -10.92 6.14
N VAL A 208 9.19 -9.95 5.52
CA VAL A 208 9.61 -10.05 4.10
C VAL A 208 10.63 -11.18 3.90
N GLY A 209 11.52 -11.40 4.87
CA GLY A 209 12.45 -12.54 4.88
C GLY A 209 11.72 -13.88 4.90
N GLN A 210 10.74 -14.04 5.79
CA GLN A 210 9.93 -15.25 5.85
C GLN A 210 9.11 -15.45 4.58
N LEU A 211 8.54 -14.38 4.02
CA LEU A 211 7.85 -14.43 2.73
C LEU A 211 8.78 -14.92 1.63
N HIS A 212 10.02 -14.43 1.59
CA HIS A 212 11.01 -14.86 0.60
C HIS A 212 11.31 -16.36 0.74
N GLU A 213 11.52 -16.85 1.96
CA GLU A 213 11.77 -18.27 2.26
C GLU A 213 10.59 -19.16 1.85
N VAL A 214 9.37 -18.79 2.21
CA VAL A 214 8.14 -19.52 1.80
C VAL A 214 8.00 -19.54 0.28
N THR A 215 8.40 -18.46 -0.39
CA THR A 215 8.37 -18.38 -1.85
C THR A 215 9.42 -19.29 -2.49
N ASP A 216 10.60 -19.45 -1.90
CA ASP A 216 11.61 -20.39 -2.37
C ASP A 216 11.09 -21.84 -2.23
N LEU A 217 10.37 -22.17 -1.15
CA LEU A 217 9.70 -23.47 -1.00
C LEU A 217 8.62 -23.73 -2.07
N LEU A 218 7.92 -22.68 -2.51
CA LEU A 218 6.93 -22.74 -3.59
C LEU A 218 7.56 -22.89 -4.99
N GLN A 219 8.86 -22.65 -5.16
CA GLN A 219 9.58 -22.92 -6.42
C GLN A 219 9.96 -24.41 -6.57
N GLU A 220 9.99 -25.16 -5.47
CA GLU A 220 10.20 -26.60 -5.48
C GLU A 220 8.89 -27.36 -5.81
N PRO A 221 8.95 -28.56 -6.41
CA PRO A 221 7.77 -29.40 -6.60
C PRO A 221 7.14 -29.77 -5.24
N GLN A 222 5.88 -29.41 -5.04
CA GLN A 222 5.10 -29.73 -3.84
C GLN A 222 3.83 -30.51 -4.21
N PRO A 223 3.34 -31.41 -3.34
CA PRO A 223 1.99 -31.96 -3.45
C PRO A 223 0.94 -30.84 -3.46
N GLY A 224 -0.17 -31.02 -4.20
CA GLY A 224 -1.19 -29.97 -4.37
C GLY A 224 -1.77 -29.42 -3.06
N ALA A 225 -1.96 -30.29 -2.05
CA ALA A 225 -2.43 -29.86 -0.73
C ALA A 225 -1.41 -28.99 0.02
N THR A 226 -0.12 -29.36 -0.02
CA THR A 226 0.99 -28.59 0.57
C THR A 226 1.16 -27.25 -0.14
N SER A 227 1.09 -27.24 -1.48
CA SER A 227 1.20 -26.02 -2.28
C SER A 227 0.11 -25.01 -1.93
N LYS A 228 -1.16 -25.43 -1.80
CA LYS A 228 -2.26 -24.54 -1.39
C LYS A 228 -2.03 -23.90 -0.02
N ARG A 229 -1.56 -24.67 0.96
CA ARG A 229 -1.22 -24.15 2.30
C ARG A 229 -0.04 -23.18 2.27
N LEU A 230 1.00 -23.48 1.50
CA LEU A 230 2.13 -22.56 1.30
C LEU A 230 1.69 -21.26 0.61
N PHE A 231 0.81 -21.32 -0.39
CA PHE A 231 0.23 -20.11 -0.99
C PHE A 231 -0.59 -19.30 0.00
N LYS A 232 -1.33 -19.95 0.92
CA LYS A 232 -2.03 -19.26 2.02
C LYS A 232 -1.05 -18.54 2.94
N VAL A 233 0.01 -19.21 3.38
CA VAL A 233 1.08 -18.60 4.20
C VAL A 233 1.73 -17.42 3.46
N ALA A 234 2.05 -17.59 2.17
CA ALA A 234 2.61 -16.51 1.36
C ALA A 234 1.66 -15.32 1.22
N ALA A 235 0.36 -15.57 1.05
CA ALA A 235 -0.67 -14.52 0.99
C ALA A 235 -0.77 -13.74 2.31
N GLU A 236 -0.80 -14.45 3.44
CA GLU A 236 -0.86 -13.82 4.77
C GLU A 236 0.40 -13.00 5.10
N LEU A 237 1.59 -13.51 4.76
CA LEU A 237 2.85 -12.78 4.96
C LEU A 237 2.98 -11.58 4.02
N ALA A 238 2.54 -11.70 2.77
CA ALA A 238 2.51 -10.59 1.81
C ALA A 238 1.50 -9.51 2.24
N GLU A 239 0.32 -9.90 2.73
CA GLU A 239 -0.67 -8.96 3.29
C GLU A 239 -0.06 -8.20 4.47
N LEU A 240 0.56 -8.91 5.42
CA LEU A 240 1.21 -8.30 6.58
C LEU A 240 2.37 -7.37 6.18
N ALA A 241 3.20 -7.77 5.22
CA ALA A 241 4.25 -6.90 4.67
C ALA A 241 3.67 -5.64 4.02
N GLY A 242 2.52 -5.77 3.34
CA GLY A 242 1.75 -4.65 2.79
C GLY A 242 1.22 -3.73 3.88
N TRP A 243 0.61 -4.29 4.92
CA TRP A 243 0.07 -3.56 6.07
C TRP A 243 1.15 -2.78 6.82
N MET A 244 2.29 -3.42 7.10
CA MET A 244 3.43 -2.78 7.77
C MET A 244 4.01 -1.67 6.90
N SER A 245 4.10 -1.86 5.58
CA SER A 245 4.51 -0.83 4.62
C SER A 245 3.56 0.36 4.61
N TYR A 246 2.24 0.09 4.66
CA TYR A 246 1.20 1.09 4.74
C TYR A 246 1.31 1.92 6.02
N ASP A 247 1.57 1.27 7.16
CA ASP A 247 1.63 1.91 8.48
C ASP A 247 2.83 2.86 8.64
N VAL A 248 3.94 2.58 7.94
CA VAL A 248 5.13 3.44 7.90
C VAL A 248 5.14 4.42 6.71
N GLY A 249 4.05 4.50 5.93
CA GLY A 249 3.90 5.48 4.86
C GLY A 249 4.45 5.07 3.49
N LEU A 250 4.96 3.85 3.31
CA LEU A 250 5.46 3.33 2.03
C LEU A 250 4.30 2.87 1.12
N GLN A 251 3.48 3.82 0.67
CA GLN A 251 2.22 3.54 -0.02
C GLN A 251 2.36 2.69 -1.30
N PRO A 252 3.30 2.98 -2.23
CA PRO A 252 3.47 2.14 -3.42
C PRO A 252 3.91 0.72 -3.08
N THR A 253 4.80 0.57 -2.10
CA THR A 253 5.25 -0.74 -1.61
C THR A 253 4.10 -1.54 -0.99
N ALA A 254 3.27 -0.87 -0.18
CA ALA A 254 2.08 -1.48 0.40
C ALA A 254 1.13 -2.01 -0.68
N GLN A 255 0.81 -1.19 -1.69
CA GLN A 255 -0.09 -1.59 -2.77
C GLN A 255 0.46 -2.80 -3.54
N LYS A 256 1.77 -2.82 -3.82
CA LYS A 256 2.40 -3.94 -4.52
C LYS A 256 2.29 -5.24 -3.71
N TYR A 257 2.55 -5.19 -2.41
CA TYR A 257 2.41 -6.37 -1.55
C TYR A 257 0.96 -6.85 -1.44
N PHE A 258 -0.02 -5.95 -1.32
CA PHE A 258 -1.43 -6.34 -1.32
C PHE A 258 -1.86 -7.03 -2.62
N VAL A 259 -1.40 -6.53 -3.77
CA VAL A 259 -1.65 -7.18 -5.07
C VAL A 259 -1.05 -8.58 -5.09
N LEU A 260 0.22 -8.73 -4.69
CA LEU A 260 0.88 -10.04 -4.63
C LEU A 260 0.18 -11.00 -3.65
N ALA A 261 -0.29 -10.48 -2.51
CA ALA A 261 -1.07 -11.25 -1.54
C ALA A 261 -2.37 -11.77 -2.15
N LEU A 262 -3.10 -10.94 -2.91
CA LEU A 262 -4.36 -11.35 -3.54
C LEU A 262 -4.15 -12.44 -4.59
N HIS A 263 -3.06 -12.35 -5.35
CA HIS A 263 -2.65 -13.41 -6.28
C HIS A 263 -2.38 -14.72 -5.53
N ALA A 264 -1.60 -14.69 -4.44
CA ALA A 264 -1.31 -15.89 -3.65
C ALA A 264 -2.58 -16.45 -2.98
N ALA A 265 -3.49 -15.61 -2.48
CA ALA A 265 -4.76 -16.05 -1.91
C ALA A 265 -5.65 -16.76 -2.95
N LYS A 266 -5.62 -16.29 -4.20
CA LYS A 266 -6.31 -16.95 -5.31
C LYS A 266 -5.75 -18.35 -5.58
N GLU A 267 -4.44 -18.49 -5.63
CA GLU A 267 -3.77 -19.79 -5.84
C GLU A 267 -4.01 -20.75 -4.66
N ALA A 268 -4.12 -20.23 -3.44
CA ALA A 268 -4.55 -21.00 -2.28
C ALA A 268 -6.03 -21.45 -2.35
N GLY A 269 -6.85 -20.75 -3.15
CA GLY A 269 -8.31 -20.91 -3.17
C GLY A 269 -9.02 -20.33 -1.94
N ASP A 270 -8.35 -19.48 -1.16
CA ASP A 270 -8.87 -18.89 0.08
C ASP A 270 -9.58 -17.56 -0.22
N LYS A 271 -10.87 -17.65 -0.58
CA LYS A 271 -11.71 -16.50 -0.90
C LYS A 271 -11.91 -15.54 0.29
N PRO A 272 -12.15 -16.01 1.53
CA PRO A 272 -12.21 -15.12 2.69
C PRO A 272 -10.93 -14.31 2.87
N LEU A 273 -9.75 -14.93 2.79
CA LEU A 273 -8.47 -14.22 2.86
C LEU A 273 -8.31 -13.19 1.73
N GLY A 274 -8.71 -13.54 0.50
CA GLY A 274 -8.72 -12.59 -0.62
C GLY A 274 -9.61 -11.37 -0.37
N SER A 275 -10.79 -11.56 0.24
CA SER A 275 -11.68 -10.45 0.60
C SER A 275 -11.09 -9.54 1.68
N TYR A 276 -10.34 -10.10 2.64
CA TYR A 276 -9.59 -9.32 3.62
C TYR A 276 -8.49 -8.48 2.98
N ILE A 277 -7.70 -9.06 2.07
CA ILE A 277 -6.66 -8.32 1.33
C ILE A 277 -7.26 -7.15 0.53
N LEU A 278 -8.40 -7.36 -0.14
CA LEU A 278 -9.12 -6.30 -0.83
C LEU A 278 -9.62 -5.20 0.13
N SER A 279 -9.99 -5.56 1.37
CA SER A 279 -10.34 -4.59 2.40
C SER A 279 -9.13 -3.75 2.84
N SER A 280 -7.93 -4.34 2.94
CA SER A 280 -6.68 -3.61 3.18
C SER A 280 -6.36 -2.63 2.05
N MET A 281 -6.56 -3.04 0.80
CA MET A 281 -6.44 -2.15 -0.36
C MET A 281 -7.49 -1.02 -0.32
N SER A 282 -8.74 -1.33 0.01
CA SER A 282 -9.81 -0.32 0.16
C SER A 282 -9.47 0.73 1.21
N ARG A 283 -8.96 0.29 2.37
CA ARG A 283 -8.50 1.19 3.44
C ARG A 283 -7.37 2.10 2.98
N GLN A 284 -6.42 1.58 2.19
CA GLN A 284 -5.40 2.39 1.55
C GLN A 284 -6.02 3.43 0.61
N MET A 285 -7.00 3.05 -0.21
CA MET A 285 -7.64 3.99 -1.13
C MET A 285 -8.43 5.09 -0.41
N ILE A 286 -9.11 4.78 0.71
CA ILE A 286 -9.75 5.81 1.56
C ILE A 286 -8.70 6.77 2.12
N HIS A 287 -7.56 6.26 2.60
CA HIS A 287 -6.48 7.09 3.13
C HIS A 287 -5.90 8.05 2.06
N LEU A 288 -5.85 7.60 0.81
CA LEU A 288 -5.38 8.39 -0.34
C LEU A 288 -6.47 9.31 -0.95
N GLY A 289 -7.65 9.41 -0.32
CA GLY A 289 -8.74 10.27 -0.80
C GLY A 289 -9.41 9.76 -2.08
N ARG A 290 -9.45 8.44 -2.27
CA ARG A 290 -9.96 7.75 -3.46
C ARG A 290 -11.12 6.81 -3.11
N PRO A 291 -12.27 7.36 -2.65
CA PRO A 291 -13.33 6.54 -2.08
C PRO A 291 -14.09 5.71 -3.13
N ASP A 292 -14.13 6.14 -4.40
CA ASP A 292 -14.74 5.36 -5.48
C ASP A 292 -14.00 4.03 -5.70
N ASP A 293 -12.66 4.07 -5.77
CA ASP A 293 -11.84 2.86 -5.87
C ASP A 293 -11.96 1.97 -4.64
N ALA A 294 -12.05 2.59 -3.46
CA ALA A 294 -12.25 1.87 -2.21
C ALA A 294 -13.57 1.10 -2.22
N LEU A 295 -14.64 1.70 -2.75
CA LEU A 295 -15.95 1.08 -2.86
C LEU A 295 -15.94 -0.10 -3.83
N GLU A 296 -15.35 0.08 -5.02
CA GLU A 296 -15.22 -0.98 -6.03
C GLU A 296 -14.46 -2.20 -5.49
N LEU A 297 -13.36 -1.97 -4.74
CA LEU A 297 -12.60 -3.06 -4.09
C LEU A 297 -13.44 -3.80 -3.03
N ILE A 298 -14.29 -3.10 -2.29
CA ILE A 298 -15.16 -3.73 -1.27
C ILE A 298 -16.31 -4.49 -1.91
N HIS A 299 -16.93 -3.97 -2.97
CA HIS A 299 -17.95 -4.71 -3.72
C HIS A 299 -17.39 -5.97 -4.36
N LEU A 300 -16.16 -5.88 -4.89
CA LEU A 300 -15.42 -7.05 -5.37
C LEU A 300 -15.20 -8.07 -4.24
N ALA A 301 -14.76 -7.62 -3.06
CA ALA A 301 -14.53 -8.46 -1.88
C ALA A 301 -15.81 -9.17 -1.41
N GLN A 302 -16.89 -8.41 -1.21
CA GLN A 302 -18.21 -8.93 -0.80
C GLN A 302 -18.75 -9.94 -1.81
N TYR A 303 -18.68 -9.63 -3.11
CA TYR A 303 -19.16 -10.55 -4.14
C TYR A 303 -18.34 -11.85 -4.18
N GLY A 304 -17.01 -11.75 -4.07
CA GLY A 304 -16.11 -12.91 -4.16
C GLY A 304 -16.16 -13.84 -2.96
N SER A 305 -16.53 -13.36 -1.78
CA SER A 305 -16.61 -14.16 -0.54
C SER A 305 -18.02 -14.39 -0.01
N ARG A 306 -19.08 -13.96 -0.72
CA ARG A 306 -20.49 -14.03 -0.27
C ARG A 306 -20.96 -15.41 0.23
N ASP A 307 -20.41 -16.49 -0.31
CA ASP A 307 -20.83 -17.86 -0.01
C ASP A 307 -19.95 -18.54 1.07
N CYS A 308 -18.92 -17.86 1.58
CA CYS A 308 -17.93 -18.47 2.48
C CYS A 308 -17.31 -17.53 3.54
N ALA A 309 -17.64 -16.24 3.54
CA ALA A 309 -17.16 -15.29 4.54
C ALA A 309 -17.87 -15.53 5.89
N SER A 310 -17.11 -15.55 6.98
CA SER A 310 -17.68 -15.56 8.34
C SER A 310 -18.43 -14.25 8.62
N PRO A 311 -19.38 -14.24 9.57
CA PRO A 311 -20.08 -13.01 9.95
C PRO A 311 -19.13 -11.87 10.35
N ARG A 312 -18.00 -12.19 11.02
CA ARG A 312 -16.97 -11.19 11.35
C ARG A 312 -16.34 -10.58 10.11
N THR A 313 -16.02 -11.40 9.12
CA THR A 313 -15.48 -10.94 7.83
C THR A 313 -16.51 -10.06 7.11
N GLN A 314 -17.78 -10.46 7.08
CA GLN A 314 -18.86 -9.68 6.47
C GLN A 314 -19.05 -8.32 7.16
N ALA A 315 -19.05 -8.29 8.50
CA ALA A 315 -19.13 -7.07 9.29
C ALA A 315 -18.00 -6.08 8.95
N MET A 316 -16.76 -6.58 8.85
CA MET A 316 -15.61 -5.76 8.44
C MET A 316 -15.80 -5.17 7.03
N LEU A 317 -16.28 -5.96 6.08
CA LEU A 317 -16.52 -5.49 4.70
C LEU A 317 -17.60 -4.40 4.66
N TYR A 318 -18.70 -4.57 5.39
CA TYR A 318 -19.75 -3.54 5.49
C TYR A 318 -19.27 -2.27 6.21
N ALA A 319 -18.42 -2.38 7.23
CA ALA A 319 -17.81 -1.21 7.88
C ALA A 319 -16.91 -0.43 6.91
N MET A 320 -16.15 -1.11 6.05
CA MET A 320 -15.35 -0.46 5.00
C MET A 320 -16.23 0.16 3.90
N GLU A 321 -17.32 -0.50 3.51
CA GLU A 321 -18.32 0.07 2.59
C GLU A 321 -18.93 1.37 3.16
N ALA A 322 -19.27 1.38 4.46
CA ALA A 322 -19.78 2.56 5.14
C ALA A 322 -18.77 3.72 5.08
N ARG A 323 -17.49 3.45 5.30
CA ARG A 323 -16.43 4.47 5.20
C ARG A 323 -16.24 5.01 3.79
N ALA A 324 -16.34 4.16 2.77
CA ALA A 324 -16.29 4.61 1.38
C ALA A 324 -17.47 5.55 1.08
N TYR A 325 -18.71 5.14 1.39
CA TYR A 325 -19.88 6.01 1.21
C TYR A 325 -19.83 7.30 2.02
N ALA A 326 -19.27 7.27 3.22
CA ALA A 326 -19.08 8.47 4.04
C ALA A 326 -18.19 9.49 3.34
N ASN A 327 -17.05 9.05 2.81
CA ASN A 327 -16.10 9.92 2.09
C ASN A 327 -16.66 10.40 0.73
N MET A 328 -17.65 9.71 0.16
CA MET A 328 -18.40 10.15 -1.03
C MET A 328 -19.57 11.09 -0.71
N GLY A 329 -19.84 11.38 0.56
CA GLY A 329 -21.00 12.21 0.96
C GLY A 329 -22.36 11.53 0.70
N GLN A 330 -22.43 10.20 0.85
CA GLN A 330 -23.62 9.39 0.61
C GLN A 330 -24.26 8.91 1.94
N PRO A 331 -24.92 9.78 2.72
CA PRO A 331 -25.30 9.48 4.11
C PRO A 331 -26.31 8.34 4.23
N GLY A 332 -27.27 8.25 3.30
CA GLY A 332 -28.27 7.18 3.31
C GLY A 332 -27.65 5.80 3.05
N LYS A 333 -26.63 5.73 2.19
CA LYS A 333 -25.91 4.47 1.91
C LYS A 333 -24.97 4.11 3.07
N CYS A 334 -24.25 5.10 3.60
CA CYS A 334 -23.39 4.93 4.77
C CYS A 334 -24.15 4.37 5.98
N LYS A 335 -25.29 4.96 6.35
CA LYS A 335 -26.11 4.48 7.49
C LYS A 335 -26.58 3.04 7.32
N ARG A 336 -26.96 2.66 6.09
CA ARG A 336 -27.35 1.26 5.81
C ARG A 336 -26.17 0.32 5.97
N ALA A 337 -25.01 0.67 5.42
CA ALA A 337 -23.80 -0.15 5.53
C ALA A 337 -23.32 -0.28 7.00
N VAL A 338 -23.39 0.80 7.80
CA VAL A 338 -23.14 0.76 9.25
C VAL A 338 -24.05 -0.27 9.93
N ARG A 339 -25.36 -0.20 9.65
CA ARG A 339 -26.32 -1.14 10.22
C ARG A 339 -26.05 -2.58 9.80
N MET A 340 -25.74 -2.82 8.52
CA MET A 340 -25.36 -4.16 8.06
C MET A 340 -24.09 -4.67 8.75
N ALA A 341 -23.13 -3.80 9.03
CA ALA A 341 -21.93 -4.17 9.78
C ALA A 341 -22.24 -4.57 11.22
N GLU A 342 -23.15 -3.85 11.89
CA GLU A 342 -23.63 -4.15 13.24
C GLU A 342 -24.42 -5.46 13.27
N ASP A 343 -25.43 -5.60 12.41
CA ASP A 343 -26.27 -6.79 12.30
C ASP A 343 -25.40 -8.04 12.03
N SER A 344 -24.45 -7.97 11.07
CA SER A 344 -23.53 -9.10 10.81
C SER A 344 -22.56 -9.41 11.95
N PHE A 345 -22.24 -8.43 12.80
CA PHE A 345 -21.34 -8.65 13.93
C PHE A 345 -22.06 -9.34 15.10
N GLU A 346 -23.38 -9.14 15.25
CA GLU A 346 -24.19 -9.82 16.27
C GLU A 346 -24.16 -11.36 16.07
N ASP A 347 -24.15 -11.81 14.82
CA ASP A 347 -24.14 -13.23 14.44
C ASP A 347 -22.78 -13.92 14.68
N VAL A 348 -21.72 -13.19 15.04
CA VAL A 348 -20.36 -13.73 15.20
C VAL A 348 -20.28 -14.80 16.29
N HIS A 349 -21.09 -14.69 17.34
CA HIS A 349 -21.10 -15.66 18.44
C HIS A 349 -21.91 -16.94 18.11
N GLU A 350 -22.74 -16.90 17.08
CA GLU A 350 -23.56 -18.03 16.63
C GLU A 350 -22.89 -18.83 15.49
N TRP A 351 -21.71 -18.40 15.06
CA TRP A 351 -20.97 -19.03 13.98
C TRP A 351 -20.20 -20.27 14.46
N ASP A 352 -20.45 -21.41 13.82
CA ASP A 352 -19.91 -22.72 14.23
C ASP A 352 -18.38 -22.86 13.98
N ASP A 353 -17.88 -22.28 12.90
CA ASP A 353 -16.47 -22.41 12.52
C ASP A 353 -15.60 -21.34 13.21
N PRO A 354 -14.45 -21.70 13.79
CA PRO A 354 -13.57 -20.71 14.41
C PRO A 354 -13.04 -19.73 13.36
N ASP A 355 -13.08 -18.44 13.70
CA ASP A 355 -12.50 -17.39 12.85
C ASP A 355 -11.00 -17.64 12.64
N PRO A 356 -10.49 -17.52 11.40
CA PRO A 356 -9.06 -17.50 11.14
C PRO A 356 -8.36 -16.38 11.92
N ASP A 357 -7.10 -16.60 12.31
CA ASP A 357 -6.33 -15.62 13.10
C ASP A 357 -6.29 -14.22 12.47
N TRP A 358 -6.17 -14.14 11.14
CA TRP A 358 -6.08 -12.87 10.41
C TRP A 358 -7.33 -11.98 10.52
N ILE A 359 -8.52 -12.48 10.88
CA ILE A 359 -9.72 -11.64 11.05
C ILE A 359 -9.99 -11.25 12.51
N ARG A 360 -9.31 -11.89 13.47
CA ARG A 360 -9.57 -11.70 14.91
C ARG A 360 -9.32 -10.28 15.40
N PHE A 361 -8.51 -9.49 14.67
CA PHE A 361 -8.30 -8.08 14.98
C PHE A 361 -9.61 -7.28 14.91
N PHE A 362 -10.56 -7.66 14.03
CA PHE A 362 -11.83 -6.96 13.86
C PHE A 362 -12.78 -7.30 15.01
N SER A 363 -12.50 -6.70 16.16
CA SER A 363 -13.24 -6.82 17.41
C SER A 363 -14.42 -5.85 17.47
N LEU A 364 -15.21 -5.90 18.55
CA LEU A 364 -16.28 -4.93 18.80
C LEU A 364 -15.72 -3.49 18.89
N ALA A 365 -14.50 -3.34 19.41
CA ALA A 365 -13.81 -2.06 19.47
C ALA A 365 -13.48 -1.50 18.07
N GLU A 366 -12.98 -2.36 17.17
CA GLU A 366 -12.74 -1.98 15.77
C GLU A 366 -14.05 -1.64 15.04
N LEU A 367 -15.14 -2.43 15.23
CA LEU A 367 -16.45 -2.13 14.65
C LEU A 367 -16.93 -0.73 15.04
N HIS A 368 -16.94 -0.43 16.34
CA HIS A 368 -17.35 0.89 16.82
C HIS A 368 -16.44 2.01 16.30
N GLY A 369 -15.12 1.77 16.26
CA GLY A 369 -14.14 2.70 15.70
C GLY A 369 -14.39 3.02 14.23
N GLU A 370 -14.63 2.01 13.38
CA GLU A 370 -14.89 2.19 11.95
C GLU A 370 -16.25 2.85 11.67
N ASN A 371 -17.30 2.46 12.40
CA ASN A 371 -18.62 3.07 12.27
C ASN A 371 -18.58 4.55 12.72
N SER A 372 -17.89 4.84 13.82
CA SER A 372 -17.64 6.22 14.25
C SER A 372 -16.87 7.02 13.21
N HIS A 373 -15.79 6.45 12.64
CA HIS A 373 -15.03 7.08 11.57
C HIS A 373 -15.91 7.42 10.36
N SER A 374 -16.86 6.54 10.02
CA SER A 374 -17.81 6.80 8.93
C SER A 374 -18.67 8.04 9.23
N TYR A 375 -19.23 8.15 10.43
CA TYR A 375 -20.02 9.34 10.80
C TYR A 375 -19.17 10.61 10.93
N ARG A 376 -17.94 10.51 11.44
CA ARG A 376 -16.99 11.63 11.47
C ARG A 376 -16.66 12.13 10.07
N ASP A 377 -16.37 11.22 9.15
CA ASP A 377 -16.03 11.56 7.76
C ASP A 377 -17.24 12.20 7.05
N LEU A 378 -18.46 11.69 7.28
CA LEU A 378 -19.71 12.34 6.83
C LEU A 378 -19.87 13.75 7.43
N ALA A 379 -19.53 13.94 8.70
CA ALA A 379 -19.58 15.26 9.33
C ALA A 379 -18.72 16.25 8.56
N TYR A 380 -17.48 15.89 8.22
CA TYR A 380 -16.59 16.73 7.43
C TYR A 380 -17.11 17.00 6.02
N VAL A 381 -17.52 15.97 5.28
CA VAL A 381 -18.01 16.13 3.90
C VAL A 381 -19.29 16.98 3.86
N ALA A 382 -20.14 16.88 4.86
CA ALA A 382 -21.36 17.67 5.00
C ALA A 382 -21.15 19.05 5.66
N GLY A 383 -19.94 19.61 5.62
CA GLY A 383 -19.66 20.95 6.13
C GLY A 383 -19.61 21.05 7.65
N ARG A 384 -19.01 20.04 8.32
CA ARG A 384 -18.92 19.90 9.78
C ARG A 384 -20.27 19.80 10.48
N SER A 385 -21.14 18.93 9.96
CA SER A 385 -22.49 18.73 10.48
C SER A 385 -22.48 18.22 11.94
N PRO A 386 -23.07 18.96 12.91
CA PRO A 386 -23.18 18.52 14.29
C PRO A 386 -23.97 17.22 14.44
N THR A 387 -24.97 17.00 13.58
CA THR A 387 -25.79 15.78 13.59
C THR A 387 -24.94 14.53 13.40
N TYR A 388 -23.97 14.54 12.48
CA TYR A 388 -23.11 13.38 12.26
C TYR A 388 -22.02 13.27 13.35
N ALA A 389 -21.54 14.39 13.89
CA ALA A 389 -20.65 14.36 15.05
C ALA A 389 -21.32 13.69 16.27
N SER A 390 -22.60 13.99 16.53
CA SER A 390 -23.37 13.35 17.61
C SER A 390 -23.63 11.86 17.39
N LEU A 391 -23.57 11.36 16.15
CA LEU A 391 -23.63 9.92 15.87
C LEU A 391 -22.25 9.25 16.03
N ALA A 392 -21.17 9.97 15.72
CA ALA A 392 -19.81 9.45 15.80
C ALA A 392 -19.32 9.27 17.25
N GLU A 393 -19.65 10.21 18.13
CA GLU A 393 -19.15 10.27 19.51
C GLU A 393 -19.44 9.03 20.36
N PRO A 394 -20.71 8.56 20.53
CA PRO A 394 -20.97 7.42 21.41
C PRO A 394 -20.25 6.15 20.94
N LEU A 395 -20.15 5.95 19.62
CA LEU A 395 -19.40 4.84 19.03
C LEU A 395 -17.90 4.99 19.28
N MET A 396 -17.34 6.18 19.10
CA MET A 396 -15.91 6.39 19.38
C MET A 396 -15.59 6.20 20.86
N GLN A 397 -16.46 6.68 21.76
CA GLN A 397 -16.27 6.50 23.20
C GLN A 397 -16.23 5.00 23.55
N GLN A 398 -17.15 4.19 23.01
CA GLN A 398 -17.12 2.74 23.19
C GLN A 398 -15.84 2.10 22.66
N ALA A 399 -15.37 2.53 21.48
CA ALA A 399 -14.11 2.05 20.92
C ALA A 399 -12.93 2.37 21.84
N VAL A 400 -12.82 3.62 22.31
CA VAL A 400 -11.78 4.08 23.24
C VAL A 400 -11.83 3.29 24.56
N ASP A 401 -13.01 3.10 25.15
CA ASP A 401 -13.19 2.39 26.41
C ASP A 401 -12.81 0.90 26.32
N LEU A 402 -13.07 0.28 25.16
CA LEU A 402 -12.70 -1.10 24.90
C LEU A 402 -11.19 -1.23 24.67
N PHE A 403 -10.59 -0.37 23.85
CA PHE A 403 -9.14 -0.37 23.62
C PHE A 403 -8.33 0.02 24.85
N ALA A 404 -8.87 0.85 25.75
CA ALA A 404 -8.22 1.17 27.02
C ALA A 404 -8.00 -0.07 27.91
N LYS A 405 -8.81 -1.12 27.73
CA LYS A 405 -8.70 -2.40 28.44
C LYS A 405 -7.80 -3.41 27.70
N ASP A 406 -7.35 -3.06 26.50
CA ASP A 406 -6.54 -3.88 25.62
C ASP A 406 -5.07 -3.45 25.67
N GLY A 407 -4.27 -4.20 26.42
CA GLY A 407 -2.83 -3.97 26.54
C GLY A 407 -2.03 -4.29 25.28
N GLU A 408 -2.61 -5.01 24.31
CA GLU A 408 -1.92 -5.49 23.12
C GLU A 408 -2.02 -4.48 21.96
N HIS A 409 -3.19 -3.89 21.74
CA HIS A 409 -3.47 -3.05 20.56
C HIS A 409 -3.24 -1.55 20.79
N GLN A 410 -2.09 -1.18 21.36
CA GLN A 410 -1.77 0.22 21.72
C GLN A 410 -1.80 1.18 20.52
N ARG A 411 -1.46 0.71 19.32
CA ARG A 411 -1.56 1.51 18.09
C ARG A 411 -3.01 1.84 17.71
N SER A 412 -3.89 0.85 17.74
CA SER A 412 -5.32 1.07 17.52
C SER A 412 -5.91 1.97 18.59
N TYR A 413 -5.47 1.80 19.85
CA TYR A 413 -5.90 2.69 20.94
C TYR A 413 -5.54 4.16 20.66
N ALA A 414 -4.28 4.45 20.30
CA ALA A 414 -3.85 5.79 19.92
C ALA A 414 -4.66 6.37 18.75
N LEU A 415 -4.93 5.57 17.71
CA LEU A 415 -5.75 6.01 16.58
C LEU A 415 -7.19 6.37 16.98
N ASN A 416 -7.78 5.62 17.91
CA ASN A 416 -9.14 5.89 18.41
C ASN A 416 -9.18 7.09 19.37
N LEU A 417 -8.14 7.30 20.20
CA LEU A 417 -8.01 8.55 20.98
C LEU A 417 -7.97 9.78 20.07
N ILE A 418 -7.20 9.73 18.98
CA ILE A 418 -7.15 10.82 18.00
C ILE A 418 -8.50 10.93 17.24
N GLY A 419 -9.14 9.80 16.97
CA GLY A 419 -10.50 9.75 16.44
C GLY A 419 -11.48 10.52 17.30
N MET A 420 -11.45 10.31 18.62
CA MET A 420 -12.27 11.00 19.62
C MET A 420 -11.91 12.48 19.73
N ALA A 421 -10.62 12.82 19.74
CA ALA A 421 -10.16 14.20 19.71
C ALA A 421 -10.75 14.96 18.50
N THR A 422 -10.73 14.31 17.33
CA THR A 422 -11.32 14.88 16.11
C THR A 422 -12.84 15.07 16.23
N VAL A 423 -13.55 14.17 16.91
CA VAL A 423 -14.99 14.31 17.17
C VAL A 423 -15.26 15.51 18.11
N HIS A 424 -14.45 15.71 19.15
CA HIS A 424 -14.56 16.89 20.01
C HIS A 424 -14.30 18.20 19.27
N LEU A 425 -13.33 18.24 18.33
CA LEU A 425 -13.14 19.42 17.47
C LEU A 425 -14.38 19.72 16.60
N LEU A 426 -15.04 18.69 16.06
CA LEU A 426 -16.30 18.86 15.32
C LEU A 426 -17.43 19.39 16.22
N ARG A 427 -17.42 19.04 17.50
CA ARG A 427 -18.36 19.55 18.52
C ARG A 427 -17.98 20.91 19.10
N ARG A 428 -16.84 21.49 18.70
CA ARG A 428 -16.26 22.73 19.23
C ARG A 428 -15.91 22.64 20.72
N GLU A 429 -15.30 21.52 21.08
CA GLU A 429 -14.78 21.17 22.42
C GLU A 429 -13.25 21.00 22.34
N PRO A 430 -12.48 22.07 22.04
CA PRO A 430 -11.04 21.97 21.78
C PRO A 430 -10.22 21.55 23.00
N GLU A 431 -10.66 21.86 24.22
CA GLU A 431 -9.99 21.48 25.46
C GLU A 431 -9.98 19.95 25.64
N GLN A 432 -11.12 19.29 25.41
CA GLN A 432 -11.24 17.83 25.43
C GLN A 432 -10.43 17.19 24.29
N SER A 433 -10.43 17.80 23.11
CA SER A 433 -9.57 17.37 22.00
C SER A 433 -8.09 17.41 22.39
N ALA A 434 -7.64 18.47 23.06
CA ALA A 434 -6.24 18.63 23.44
C ALA A 434 -5.80 17.54 24.43
N VAL A 435 -6.64 17.20 25.43
CA VAL A 435 -6.35 16.12 26.38
C VAL A 435 -6.12 14.78 25.64
N LEU A 436 -7.06 14.39 24.79
CA LEU A 436 -7.00 13.11 24.09
C LEU A 436 -5.85 13.05 23.07
N ALA A 437 -5.54 14.18 22.42
CA ALA A 437 -4.40 14.27 21.51
C ALA A 437 -3.07 14.09 22.26
N LYS A 438 -2.94 14.65 23.48
CA LYS A 438 -1.76 14.47 24.33
C LYS A 438 -1.60 13.01 24.79
N ASP A 439 -2.69 12.36 25.17
CA ASP A 439 -2.69 10.94 25.54
C ASP A 439 -2.23 10.08 24.35
N ALA A 440 -2.75 10.37 23.15
CA ALA A 440 -2.32 9.69 21.94
C ALA A 440 -0.83 9.92 21.61
N MET A 441 -0.31 11.13 21.83
CA MET A 441 1.12 11.44 21.64
C MET A 441 2.01 10.66 22.61
N ALA A 442 1.60 10.49 23.86
CA ALA A 442 2.32 9.69 24.84
C ALA A 442 2.46 8.22 24.41
N ILE A 443 1.44 7.68 23.74
CA ILE A 443 1.47 6.34 23.13
C ILE A 443 2.32 6.34 21.86
N ALA A 444 2.17 7.35 20.99
CA ALA A 444 2.90 7.48 19.73
C ALA A 444 4.43 7.43 19.93
N LYS A 445 4.96 7.98 21.03
CA LYS A 445 6.38 7.87 21.39
C LYS A 445 6.88 6.43 21.56
N LYS A 446 5.99 5.50 21.89
CA LYS A 446 6.30 4.09 22.19
C LYS A 446 6.06 3.17 20.98
N VAL A 447 5.32 3.63 19.96
CA VAL A 447 4.96 2.84 18.78
C VAL A 447 5.54 3.44 17.51
N ARG A 448 6.10 2.63 16.62
CA ARG A 448 6.60 3.13 15.32
C ARG A 448 5.49 3.08 14.27
N SER A 449 4.73 4.17 14.14
CA SER A 449 3.65 4.29 13.16
C SER A 449 3.57 5.70 12.58
N GLU A 450 3.84 5.83 11.28
CA GLU A 450 3.72 7.13 10.60
C GLU A 450 2.27 7.53 10.42
N ARG A 451 1.36 6.55 10.31
CA ARG A 451 -0.08 6.78 10.27
C ARG A 451 -0.60 7.45 11.55
N VAL A 452 -0.11 7.03 12.72
CA VAL A 452 -0.45 7.68 14.01
C VAL A 452 0.08 9.11 14.00
N ASN A 453 1.36 9.32 13.67
CA ASN A 453 1.98 10.65 13.64
C ASN A 453 1.24 11.62 12.70
N THR A 454 0.96 11.17 11.47
CA THR A 454 0.22 11.95 10.47
C THR A 454 -1.18 12.34 10.99
N ARG A 455 -1.87 11.42 11.67
CA ARG A 455 -3.21 11.69 12.20
C ARG A 455 -3.17 12.66 13.39
N ILE A 456 -2.17 12.57 14.27
CA ILE A 456 -1.94 13.55 15.34
C ILE A 456 -1.74 14.93 14.73
N ARG A 457 -0.75 15.09 13.83
CA ARG A 457 -0.45 16.37 13.18
C ARG A 457 -1.68 17.00 12.54
N LYS A 458 -2.41 16.24 11.71
CA LYS A 458 -3.65 16.72 11.06
C LYS A 458 -4.71 17.19 12.06
N THR A 459 -4.82 16.52 13.21
CA THR A 459 -5.78 16.88 14.26
C THR A 459 -5.35 18.16 14.97
N VAL A 460 -4.06 18.28 15.30
CA VAL A 460 -3.49 19.51 15.88
C VAL A 460 -3.60 20.69 14.91
N ASP A 461 -3.27 20.51 13.63
CA ASP A 461 -3.41 21.54 12.60
C ASP A 461 -4.86 22.04 12.49
N THR A 462 -5.82 21.12 12.61
CA THR A 462 -7.25 21.46 12.64
C THR A 462 -7.60 22.27 13.88
N ALA A 463 -7.09 21.88 15.06
CA ALA A 463 -7.30 22.61 16.30
C ALA A 463 -6.70 24.02 16.22
N VAL A 464 -5.46 24.17 15.74
CA VAL A 464 -4.77 25.46 15.59
C VAL A 464 -5.52 26.37 14.62
N ARG A 465 -5.93 25.86 13.45
CA ARG A 465 -6.66 26.66 12.46
C ARG A 465 -7.94 27.25 13.03
N ASP A 466 -8.67 26.49 13.83
CA ASP A 466 -10.02 26.84 14.26
C ASP A 466 -10.06 27.46 15.68
N PHE A 467 -9.03 27.23 16.50
CA PHE A 467 -8.99 27.55 17.94
C PHE A 467 -7.59 27.96 18.46
N GLY A 468 -6.69 28.45 17.59
CA GLY A 468 -5.28 28.71 17.92
C GLY A 468 -4.99 29.71 19.05
N ASP A 469 -5.97 30.52 19.45
CA ASP A 469 -5.82 31.49 20.56
C ASP A 469 -6.05 30.85 21.95
N LEU A 470 -6.53 29.60 22.01
CA LEU A 470 -6.76 28.90 23.27
C LEU A 470 -5.46 28.33 23.85
N ALA A 471 -5.25 28.52 25.15
CA ALA A 471 -4.04 28.11 25.85
C ALA A 471 -3.76 26.61 25.70
N GLU A 472 -4.80 25.77 25.75
CA GLU A 472 -4.73 24.32 25.60
C GLU A 472 -4.24 23.90 24.22
N VAL A 473 -4.60 24.66 23.17
CA VAL A 473 -4.21 24.40 21.78
C VAL A 473 -2.78 24.88 21.52
N VAL A 474 -2.39 26.01 22.11
CA VAL A 474 -0.99 26.49 22.09
C VAL A 474 -0.07 25.46 22.75
N ASP A 475 -0.41 25.02 23.96
CA ASP A 475 0.36 24.01 24.72
C ASP A 475 0.43 22.67 23.96
N LEU A 476 -0.68 22.23 23.35
CA LEU A 476 -0.69 21.04 22.48
C LEU A 476 0.29 21.17 21.30
N THR A 477 0.39 22.35 20.70
CA THR A 477 1.27 22.62 19.55
C THR A 477 2.74 22.63 19.97
N GLU A 478 3.06 23.27 21.10
CA GLU A 478 4.40 23.25 21.68
C GLU A 478 4.84 21.82 22.02
N GLN A 479 3.93 21.04 22.62
CA GLN A 479 4.19 19.65 22.92
C GLN A 479 4.38 18.81 21.66
N LEU A 480 3.60 19.04 20.60
CA LEU A 480 3.75 18.34 19.32
C LEU A 480 5.15 18.57 18.72
N ALA A 481 5.61 19.82 18.74
CA ALA A 481 6.94 20.17 18.24
C ALA A 481 8.07 19.51 19.05
N ALA A 482 7.90 19.37 20.36
CA ALA A 482 8.88 18.70 21.23
C ALA A 482 8.89 17.18 21.07
N ASP A 483 7.70 16.58 20.96
CA ASP A 483 7.50 15.13 21.08
C ASP A 483 7.54 14.38 19.74
N LEU A 484 7.15 15.05 18.65
CA LEU A 484 7.08 14.49 17.29
C LEU A 484 7.64 15.49 16.26
N PRO A 485 8.94 15.88 16.36
CA PRO A 485 9.54 16.84 15.45
C PRO A 485 9.43 16.38 13.99
N GLU A 486 9.31 17.32 13.05
CA GLU A 486 9.36 17.01 11.63
C GLU A 486 10.70 16.34 11.29
N THR A 487 10.66 15.06 10.95
CA THR A 487 11.84 14.34 10.45
C THR A 487 12.12 14.81 9.03
N ALA A 488 13.30 15.40 8.80
CA ALA A 488 13.75 15.96 7.53
C ALA A 488 13.92 14.95 6.35
N GLU A 489 13.38 13.74 6.47
CA GLU A 489 13.53 12.66 5.47
C GLU A 489 12.23 12.34 4.69
N ALA A 490 11.24 13.23 4.71
CA ALA A 490 9.97 13.06 3.98
C ALA A 490 9.75 14.13 2.88
N VAL A 491 10.73 14.30 1.99
CA VAL A 491 10.57 14.99 0.68
C VAL A 491 10.90 14.01 -0.43
#